data_AF-A0A4P7BYA5-F1
#
_entry.id   AF-A0A4P7BYA5-F1
#
_cell.length_a   1.000
_cell.length_b   1.000
_cell.length_c   1.000
_cell.angle_alpha   90.00
_cell.angle_beta   90.00
_cell.angle_gamma   90.00
#
_symmetry.space_group_name_H-M   'P 1'
#
loop_
_entity.id
_entity.type
_entity.pdbx_description
1 polymer ?
#
loop_
_entity_poly.entity_id
_entity_poly.type
_entity_poly.pdbx_seq_one_letter_code
_entity_poly.pdbx_strand_id
1 'polypeptide(L)'
;MFFFALVLTVLFFFPQLTQAHERRIIGQYQIVVGNHSEPAFVFIPNAADIFITRIAGVDKPINAREGDIVDLELYVQFCGKNNFTCGNNWIKLEDPEQARGTENRYNSYYLPTQPGTYAFRVKGLIADSDPEGAASLEIEEVFVCGEGSLSSDSQFGCVEKPLAVPGPAIPGSVRSGQINPNL
;
A
#
# COMPACT_ATOMS: atom_id res chain seq x y z
N MET A 1 -36.68 -45.23 -19.76
CA MET A 1 -35.35 -44.92 -19.20
C MET A 1 -35.06 -43.45 -19.49
N PHE A 2 -35.22 -42.57 -18.51
CA PHE A 2 -34.88 -41.15 -18.63
C PHE A 2 -33.55 -40.92 -17.91
N PHE A 3 -32.51 -40.58 -18.67
CA PHE A 3 -31.22 -40.15 -18.13
C PHE A 3 -31.33 -38.69 -17.70
N PHE A 4 -31.33 -38.43 -16.39
CA PHE A 4 -31.13 -37.08 -15.84
C PHE A 4 -29.62 -36.82 -15.77
N ALA A 5 -29.11 -35.95 -16.65
CA ALA A 5 -27.74 -35.46 -16.56
C ALA A 5 -27.66 -34.40 -15.45
N LEU A 6 -27.09 -34.78 -14.31
CA LEU A 6 -26.76 -33.86 -13.21
C LEU A 6 -25.55 -33.01 -13.63
N VAL A 7 -25.79 -31.79 -14.09
CA VAL A 7 -24.72 -30.80 -14.32
C VAL A 7 -24.25 -30.30 -12.94
N LEU A 8 -23.12 -30.85 -12.47
CA LEU A 8 -22.45 -30.41 -11.25
C LEU A 8 -21.68 -29.12 -11.55
N THR A 9 -22.29 -27.96 -11.31
CA THR A 9 -21.60 -26.66 -11.41
C THR A 9 -20.63 -26.53 -10.24
N VAL A 10 -19.35 -26.82 -10.47
CA VAL A 10 -18.28 -26.55 -9.52
C VAL A 10 -18.06 -25.04 -9.47
N LEU A 11 -18.61 -24.38 -8.45
CA LEU A 11 -18.28 -23.00 -8.10
C LEU A 11 -16.84 -22.97 -7.60
N PHE A 12 -15.90 -22.58 -8.46
CA PHE A 12 -14.54 -22.24 -8.06
C PHE A 12 -14.60 -20.98 -7.19
N PHE A 13 -14.63 -21.18 -5.87
CA PHE A 13 -14.28 -20.14 -4.91
C PHE A 13 -12.78 -19.86 -5.04
N PHE A 14 -12.42 -18.92 -5.91
CA PHE A 14 -11.09 -18.33 -5.86
C PHE A 14 -11.01 -17.53 -4.56
N PRO A 15 -10.09 -17.86 -3.62
CA PRO A 15 -9.86 -17.01 -2.46
C PRO A 15 -9.47 -15.62 -2.99
N GLN A 16 -10.32 -14.63 -2.77
CA GLN A 16 -9.94 -13.24 -2.93
C GLN A 16 -8.89 -13.02 -1.84
N LEU A 17 -7.62 -12.94 -2.22
CA LEU A 17 -6.57 -12.50 -1.32
C LEU A 17 -6.95 -11.07 -0.94
N THR A 18 -7.54 -10.89 0.24
CA THR A 18 -7.77 -9.58 0.83
C THR A 18 -6.39 -8.99 1.07
N GLN A 19 -5.92 -8.23 0.09
CA GLN A 19 -4.61 -7.65 0.12
C GLN A 19 -4.64 -6.54 1.16
N ALA A 20 -3.93 -6.75 2.26
CA ALA A 20 -3.88 -5.81 3.37
C ALA A 20 -2.81 -4.71 3.18
N HIS A 21 -2.53 -4.40 1.91
CA HIS A 21 -1.80 -3.21 1.51
C HIS A 21 -2.62 -2.43 0.49
N GLU A 22 -2.69 -1.11 0.67
CA GLU A 22 -3.23 -0.22 -0.36
C GLU A 22 -2.26 -0.16 -1.53
N ARG A 23 -2.74 -0.45 -2.74
CA ARG A 23 -1.97 -0.40 -3.98
C ARG A 23 -2.36 0.80 -4.82
N ARG A 24 -1.38 1.55 -5.31
CA ARG A 24 -1.56 2.66 -6.24
C ARG A 24 -0.50 2.65 -7.33
N ILE A 25 -0.86 3.11 -8.53
CA ILE A 25 0.10 3.49 -9.56
C ILE A 25 0.33 4.98 -9.45
N ILE A 26 1.58 5.40 -9.28
CA ILE A 26 2.00 6.79 -9.17
C ILE A 26 3.18 6.97 -10.13
N GLY A 27 2.99 7.79 -11.16
CA GLY A 27 3.95 7.89 -12.26
C GLY A 27 4.22 6.53 -12.91
N GLN A 28 5.49 6.13 -12.97
CA GLN A 28 5.97 4.88 -13.58
C GLN A 28 6.11 3.73 -12.55
N TYR A 29 5.59 3.90 -11.35
CA TYR A 29 5.75 2.95 -10.25
C TYR A 29 4.39 2.47 -9.75
N GLN A 30 4.33 1.18 -9.44
CA GLN A 30 3.31 0.63 -8.55
C GLN A 30 3.89 0.65 -7.14
N ILE A 31 3.17 1.33 -6.24
CA ILE A 31 3.52 1.47 -4.83
C ILE A 31 2.42 0.82 -4.01
N VAL A 32 2.82 -0.04 -3.09
CA VAL A 32 1.94 -0.81 -2.23
C VAL A 32 2.33 -0.53 -0.79
N VAL A 33 1.41 -0.04 0.05
CA VAL A 33 1.70 0.37 1.44
C VAL A 33 0.70 -0.25 2.40
N GLY A 34 1.19 -0.81 3.50
CA GLY A 34 0.35 -1.46 4.50
C GLY A 34 1.07 -1.76 5.81
N ASN A 35 0.51 -2.68 6.60
CA ASN A 35 1.19 -3.17 7.79
C ASN A 35 2.10 -4.35 7.41
N HIS A 36 3.24 -4.46 8.09
CA HIS A 36 4.17 -5.57 7.85
C HIS A 36 3.62 -6.92 8.31
N SER A 37 3.06 -6.95 9.52
CA SER A 37 2.40 -8.12 10.11
C SER A 37 0.90 -7.92 10.15
N GLU A 38 0.17 -8.91 9.63
CA GLU A 38 -1.26 -8.82 9.40
C GLU A 38 -1.98 -10.11 9.87
N PRO A 39 -2.97 -10.01 10.78
CA PRO A 39 -3.43 -8.76 11.39
C PRO A 39 -2.35 -8.12 12.28
N ALA A 40 -2.34 -6.79 12.30
CA ALA A 40 -1.60 -5.98 13.25
C ALA A 40 -2.29 -6.02 14.61
N PHE A 41 -1.48 -6.00 15.67
CA PHE A 41 -1.95 -6.06 17.05
C PHE A 41 -1.50 -4.84 17.83
N VAL A 42 -2.34 -4.40 18.76
CA VAL A 42 -1.96 -3.33 19.70
C VAL A 42 -0.83 -3.78 20.62
N PHE A 43 0.09 -2.87 20.90
CA PHE A 43 1.25 -3.07 21.78
C PHE A 43 2.21 -4.19 21.34
N ILE A 44 2.09 -4.65 20.09
CA ILE A 44 3.06 -5.55 19.45
C ILE A 44 3.78 -4.75 18.35
N PRO A 45 5.12 -4.69 18.34
CA PRO A 45 5.87 -3.99 17.30
C PRO A 45 5.43 -4.43 15.90
N ASN A 46 5.23 -3.46 15.01
CA ASN A 46 4.91 -3.68 13.61
C ASN A 46 5.74 -2.71 12.75
N ALA A 47 5.53 -2.72 11.44
CA ALA A 47 6.15 -1.78 10.52
C ALA A 47 5.14 -1.27 9.49
N ALA A 48 5.32 -0.02 9.07
CA ALA A 48 4.86 0.43 7.77
C ALA A 48 5.65 -0.33 6.71
N ASP A 49 4.95 -1.02 5.83
CA ASP A 49 5.52 -1.94 4.84
C ASP A 49 5.22 -1.45 3.44
N ILE A 50 6.27 -1.26 2.65
CA ILE A 50 6.20 -0.62 1.33
C ILE A 50 6.80 -1.54 0.30
N PHE A 51 6.08 -1.76 -0.80
CA PHE A 51 6.62 -2.40 -2.00
C PHE A 51 6.64 -1.41 -3.15
N ILE A 52 7.76 -1.34 -3.86
CA ILE A 52 7.96 -0.43 -4.99
C ILE A 52 8.41 -1.23 -6.21
N THR A 53 7.58 -1.26 -7.24
CA THR A 53 7.88 -1.95 -8.51
C THR A 53 7.68 -1.01 -9.67
N ARG A 54 8.54 -1.08 -10.69
CA ARG A 54 8.31 -0.38 -11.95
C ARG A 54 7.10 -1.00 -12.65
N ILE A 55 6.30 -0.19 -13.34
CA ILE A 55 5.18 -0.72 -14.17
C ILE A 55 5.65 -1.18 -15.55
N ALA A 56 6.82 -0.72 -15.99
CA ALA A 56 7.41 -1.10 -17.27
C ALA A 56 8.17 -2.44 -17.14
N GLY A 57 7.61 -3.50 -17.73
CA GLY A 57 8.15 -4.85 -17.65
C GLY A 57 7.62 -5.63 -16.44
N VAL A 58 7.56 -6.95 -16.58
CA VAL A 58 7.15 -7.87 -15.49
C VAL A 58 8.32 -8.01 -14.51
N ASP A 59 8.03 -8.00 -13.21
CA ASP A 59 9.00 -8.26 -12.13
C ASP A 59 10.25 -7.36 -12.15
N LYS A 60 10.08 -6.04 -12.23
CA LYS A 60 11.17 -5.07 -12.08
C LYS A 60 11.13 -4.36 -10.71
N PRO A 61 11.69 -4.98 -9.65
CA PRO A 61 11.70 -4.41 -8.31
C PRO A 61 12.63 -3.20 -8.22
N ILE A 62 12.22 -2.15 -7.50
CA ILE A 62 13.14 -1.06 -7.15
C ILE A 62 14.02 -1.52 -6.01
N ASN A 63 15.32 -1.60 -6.25
CA ASN A 63 16.30 -2.25 -5.38
C ASN A 63 17.45 -1.29 -5.02
N ALA A 64 17.37 -0.68 -3.84
CA ALA A 64 18.38 0.28 -3.39
C ALA A 64 19.79 -0.33 -3.24
N ARG A 65 19.90 -1.64 -2.97
CA ARG A 65 21.20 -2.35 -2.93
C ARG A 65 21.84 -2.55 -4.31
N GLU A 66 21.06 -2.42 -5.38
CA GLU A 66 21.55 -2.55 -6.77
C GLU A 66 21.72 -1.20 -7.47
N GLY A 67 21.58 -0.09 -6.73
CA GLY A 67 21.89 1.25 -7.20
C GLY A 67 20.68 2.16 -7.35
N ASP A 68 19.45 1.63 -7.29
CA ASP A 68 18.24 2.46 -7.30
C ASP A 68 18.20 3.42 -6.09
N ILE A 69 17.49 4.52 -6.23
CA ILE A 69 17.33 5.51 -5.16
C ILE A 69 15.97 5.33 -4.53
N VAL A 70 15.96 5.07 -3.22
CA VAL A 70 14.78 5.13 -2.36
C VAL A 70 15.13 6.00 -1.17
N ASP A 71 14.86 7.30 -1.31
CA ASP A 71 15.08 8.31 -0.28
C ASP A 71 13.71 8.81 0.18
N LEU A 72 13.12 8.10 1.15
CA LEU A 72 11.75 8.32 1.61
C LEU A 72 11.73 8.70 3.09
N GLU A 73 10.82 9.59 3.45
CA GLU A 73 10.36 9.83 4.80
C GLU A 73 9.00 9.16 5.00
N LEU A 74 8.82 8.48 6.13
CA LEU A 74 7.54 7.89 6.51
C LEU A 74 6.95 8.52 7.75
N TYR A 75 5.63 8.66 7.73
CA TYR A 75 4.86 9.09 8.87
C TYR A 75 3.65 8.19 9.07
N VAL A 76 3.27 7.98 10.32
CA VAL A 76 2.07 7.22 10.69
C VAL A 76 1.09 8.09 11.45
N GLN A 77 -0.19 7.80 11.29
CA GLN A 77 -1.27 8.42 12.04
C GLN A 77 -2.35 7.38 12.36
N PHE A 78 -2.83 7.36 13.61
CA PHE A 78 -4.09 6.69 13.94
C PHE A 78 -5.27 7.58 13.56
N CYS A 79 -6.18 7.07 12.75
CA CYS A 79 -7.32 7.83 12.22
C CYS A 79 -8.60 7.60 13.03
N GLY A 80 -8.67 6.53 13.81
CA GLY A 80 -9.83 6.14 14.62
C GLY A 80 -10.31 4.72 14.33
N LYS A 81 -11.22 4.22 15.17
CA LYS A 81 -11.93 2.96 14.92
C LYS A 81 -12.85 3.17 13.71
N ASN A 82 -12.51 2.57 12.57
CA ASN A 82 -13.28 2.61 11.32
C ASN A 82 -13.39 4.01 10.68
N ASN A 83 -12.38 4.87 10.87
CA ASN A 83 -12.34 6.19 10.26
C ASN A 83 -11.23 6.27 9.18
N PHE A 84 -11.63 6.55 7.95
CA PHE A 84 -10.73 6.65 6.79
C PHE A 84 -10.32 8.08 6.44
N THR A 85 -10.91 9.06 7.11
CA THR A 85 -10.53 10.47 6.96
C THR A 85 -9.67 10.86 8.15
N CYS A 86 -8.38 11.00 7.90
CA CYS A 86 -7.40 11.29 8.93
C CYS A 86 -7.15 12.81 9.06
N GLY A 87 -6.75 13.26 10.25
CA GLY A 87 -6.40 14.66 10.51
C GLY A 87 -4.96 14.97 10.08
N ASN A 88 -4.31 15.94 10.75
CA ASN A 88 -2.93 16.33 10.44
C ASN A 88 -1.90 16.00 11.53
N ASN A 89 -2.23 15.04 12.41
CA ASN A 89 -1.37 14.61 13.51
C ASN A 89 -0.49 13.44 13.07
N TRP A 90 0.62 13.77 12.42
CA TRP A 90 1.59 12.81 11.90
C TRP A 90 2.72 12.56 12.90
N ILE A 91 3.08 11.30 13.08
CA ILE A 91 4.29 10.88 13.80
C ILE A 91 5.31 10.47 12.76
N LYS A 92 6.46 11.17 12.70
CA LYS A 92 7.58 10.77 11.83
C LYS A 92 8.15 9.45 12.36
N LEU A 93 8.31 8.49 11.46
CA LEU A 93 9.02 7.24 11.72
C LEU A 93 10.49 7.38 11.33
N GLU A 94 11.31 6.39 11.67
CA GLU A 94 12.64 6.31 11.08
C GLU A 94 12.55 6.16 9.55
N ASP A 95 13.58 6.61 8.84
CA ASP A 95 13.61 6.47 7.38
C ASP A 95 13.58 4.97 7.02
N PRO A 96 12.80 4.54 6.01
CA PRO A 96 12.55 3.15 5.75
C PRO A 96 13.79 2.46 5.18
N GLU A 97 14.09 1.28 5.71
CA GLU A 97 15.20 0.46 5.22
C GLU A 97 14.72 -0.66 4.31
N GLN A 98 15.52 -0.99 3.30
CA GLN A 98 15.24 -2.13 2.45
C GLN A 98 15.27 -3.43 3.27
N ALA A 99 14.19 -4.19 3.21
CA ALA A 99 14.05 -5.47 3.89
C ALA A 99 15.12 -6.47 3.44
N ARG A 100 15.53 -7.38 4.32
CA ARG A 100 16.45 -8.46 3.94
C ARG A 100 15.73 -9.50 3.09
N GLY A 101 16.37 -9.96 2.02
CA GLY A 101 15.86 -11.03 1.16
C GLY A 101 14.67 -10.65 0.26
N THR A 102 14.29 -9.38 0.19
CA THR A 102 13.25 -8.87 -0.71
C THR A 102 13.74 -7.57 -1.36
N GLU A 103 13.74 -7.54 -2.69
CA GLU A 103 14.37 -6.46 -3.46
C GLU A 103 13.53 -5.19 -3.48
N ASN A 104 12.20 -5.31 -3.59
CA ASN A 104 11.29 -4.17 -3.67
C ASN A 104 10.69 -3.69 -2.35
N ARG A 105 11.06 -4.30 -1.21
CA ARG A 105 10.35 -4.12 0.07
C ARG A 105 11.13 -3.24 1.02
N TYR A 106 10.47 -2.26 1.64
CA TYR A 106 11.05 -1.29 2.55
C TYR A 106 10.17 -1.16 3.79
N ASN A 107 10.78 -1.11 4.98
CA ASN A 107 10.04 -1.07 6.24
C ASN A 107 10.48 0.09 7.12
N SER A 108 9.53 0.67 7.86
CA SER A 108 9.82 1.51 9.02
C SER A 108 8.96 1.11 10.21
N TYR A 109 9.60 0.89 11.36
CA TYR A 109 8.95 0.29 12.52
C TYR A 109 8.12 1.29 13.31
N TYR A 110 6.98 0.82 13.82
CA TYR A 110 6.13 1.58 14.73
C TYR A 110 5.41 0.65 15.71
N LEU A 111 4.87 1.20 16.79
CA LEU A 111 4.08 0.46 17.77
C LEU A 111 2.61 0.91 17.69
N PRO A 112 1.69 0.08 17.20
CA PRO A 112 0.26 0.39 17.25
C PRO A 112 -0.21 0.47 18.71
N THR A 113 -0.92 1.52 19.07
CA THR A 113 -1.41 1.72 20.46
C THR A 113 -2.92 1.60 20.59
N GLN A 114 -3.64 1.58 19.46
CA GLN A 114 -5.09 1.49 19.38
C GLN A 114 -5.50 0.56 18.23
N PRO A 115 -6.59 -0.22 18.36
CA PRO A 115 -7.14 -0.96 17.25
C PRO A 115 -7.88 0.01 16.30
N GLY A 116 -7.71 -0.14 14.99
CA GLY A 116 -8.47 0.61 13.99
C GLY A 116 -7.65 1.02 12.78
N THR A 117 -8.06 2.12 12.14
CA THR A 117 -7.47 2.62 10.91
C THR A 117 -6.19 3.39 11.19
N TYR A 118 -5.13 3.05 10.45
CA TYR A 118 -3.89 3.81 10.41
C TYR A 118 -3.63 4.33 9.00
N ALA A 119 -3.08 5.54 8.89
CA ALA A 119 -2.60 6.08 7.64
C ALA A 119 -1.09 6.22 7.65
N PHE A 120 -0.49 6.01 6.49
CA PHE A 120 0.92 6.15 6.22
C PHE A 120 1.13 7.25 5.19
N ARG A 121 1.84 8.31 5.57
CA ARG A 121 2.29 9.34 4.61
C ARG A 121 3.67 8.95 4.13
N VAL A 122 3.82 8.87 2.81
CA VAL A 122 5.06 8.57 2.11
C VAL A 122 5.48 9.83 1.37
N LYS A 123 6.67 10.34 1.69
CA LYS A 123 7.23 11.52 1.03
C LYS A 123 8.67 11.26 0.61
N GLY A 124 9.12 11.73 -0.53
CA GLY A 124 10.53 11.70 -0.90
C GLY A 124 10.77 11.41 -2.38
N LEU A 125 11.88 10.75 -2.68
CA LEU A 125 12.34 10.45 -4.02
C LEU A 125 12.47 8.94 -4.24
N ILE A 126 11.91 8.48 -5.37
CA ILE A 126 12.19 7.17 -5.96
C ILE A 126 12.86 7.44 -7.29
N ALA A 127 14.04 6.88 -7.54
CA ALA A 127 14.68 6.97 -8.84
C ALA A 127 15.24 5.63 -9.29
N ASP A 128 15.10 5.39 -10.59
CA ASP A 128 15.71 4.26 -11.26
C ASP A 128 17.18 4.57 -11.55
N SER A 129 18.05 3.63 -11.20
CA SER A 129 19.46 3.70 -11.58
C SER A 129 19.71 3.24 -13.02
N ASP A 130 18.76 2.55 -13.64
CA ASP A 130 18.79 2.16 -15.04
C ASP A 130 18.60 3.42 -15.94
N PRO A 131 19.59 3.79 -16.77
CA PRO A 131 19.46 4.94 -17.67
C PRO A 131 18.39 4.76 -18.77
N GLU A 132 17.94 3.54 -19.02
CA GLU A 132 16.80 3.22 -19.90
C GLU A 132 15.50 2.99 -19.10
N GLY A 133 15.56 3.22 -17.79
CA GLY A 133 14.55 2.87 -16.80
C GLY A 133 13.42 3.89 -16.62
N ALA A 134 12.72 3.76 -15.49
CA ALA A 134 11.68 4.67 -15.07
C ALA A 134 12.24 6.04 -14.67
N ALA A 135 11.53 7.12 -15.00
CA ALA A 135 11.91 8.46 -14.55
C ALA A 135 11.89 8.55 -13.01
N SER A 136 12.69 9.47 -12.46
CA SER A 136 12.61 9.84 -11.04
C SER A 136 11.19 10.31 -10.68
N LEU A 137 10.70 9.88 -9.53
CA LEU A 137 9.42 10.27 -8.95
C LEU A 137 9.65 10.95 -7.60
N GLU A 138 9.30 12.23 -7.52
CA GLU A 138 9.02 12.87 -6.23
C GLU A 138 7.61 12.48 -5.79
N ILE A 139 7.49 11.86 -4.63
CA ILE A 139 6.23 11.39 -4.05
C ILE A 139 5.89 12.20 -2.81
N GLU A 140 4.60 12.55 -2.66
CA GLU A 140 4.02 13.03 -1.42
C GLU A 140 2.57 12.54 -1.35
N GLU A 141 2.39 11.34 -0.82
CA GLU A 141 1.11 10.64 -0.88
C GLU A 141 0.73 10.08 0.50
N VAL A 142 -0.58 9.97 0.73
CA VAL A 142 -1.13 9.31 1.91
C VAL A 142 -1.81 8.03 1.47
N PHE A 143 -1.45 6.94 2.13
CA PHE A 143 -2.04 5.62 2.02
C PHE A 143 -2.81 5.37 3.30
N VAL A 144 -4.08 5.02 3.19
CA VAL A 144 -4.94 4.78 4.34
C VAL A 144 -5.21 3.29 4.41
N CYS A 145 -4.88 2.72 5.55
CA CYS A 145 -5.09 1.32 5.83
C CYS A 145 -6.18 1.19 6.90
N GLY A 146 -7.41 0.95 6.46
CA GLY A 146 -8.55 0.69 7.35
C GLY A 146 -9.44 -0.46 6.89
N GLU A 147 -10.18 -1.04 7.85
CA GLU A 147 -11.12 -2.18 7.76
C GLU A 147 -10.57 -3.56 7.30
N GLY A 148 -9.32 -3.95 7.58
CA GLY A 148 -8.89 -5.35 7.46
C GLY A 148 -9.09 -6.15 8.74
N SER A 149 -9.80 -7.27 8.61
CA SER A 149 -10.24 -8.23 9.64
C SER A 149 -10.84 -7.63 10.92
N LEU A 150 -12.18 -7.56 10.95
CA LEU A 150 -12.93 -7.76 12.19
C LEU A 150 -12.54 -9.11 12.82
N SER A 151 -11.64 -9.14 13.79
CA SER A 151 -11.54 -10.27 14.71
C SER A 151 -10.93 -9.83 16.04
N SER A 152 -11.78 -9.27 16.92
CA SER A 152 -11.51 -8.83 18.30
C SER A 152 -11.04 -7.38 18.48
N ASP A 153 -11.26 -6.83 19.68
CA ASP A 153 -10.83 -5.49 20.13
C ASP A 153 -9.30 -5.26 20.11
N SER A 154 -8.51 -6.17 19.52
CA SER A 154 -7.04 -6.15 19.55
C SER A 154 -6.36 -6.32 18.18
N GLN A 155 -7.10 -6.64 17.11
CA GLN A 155 -6.57 -6.97 15.77
C GLN A 155 -7.13 -6.03 14.69
N PHE A 156 -6.32 -5.71 13.69
CA PHE A 156 -6.70 -4.92 12.51
C PHE A 156 -5.76 -5.16 11.31
N GLY A 157 -6.17 -4.79 10.09
CA GLY A 157 -5.43 -4.93 8.83
C GLY A 157 -5.98 -3.97 7.77
N CYS A 158 -5.66 -4.16 6.48
CA CYS A 158 -6.24 -3.35 5.39
C CYS A 158 -7.17 -4.17 4.47
N VAL A 159 -8.13 -3.51 3.80
CA VAL A 159 -9.00 -4.10 2.75
C VAL A 159 -8.94 -3.29 1.46
N GLU A 160 -9.29 -3.93 0.34
CA GLU A 160 -9.79 -3.24 -0.86
C GLU A 160 -11.15 -2.60 -0.50
N LYS A 161 -11.33 -1.28 -0.36
CA LYS A 161 -10.68 -0.10 -0.94
C LYS A 161 -10.82 1.12 -0.03
N PRO A 162 -9.75 1.93 0.15
CA PRO A 162 -9.91 3.34 0.46
C PRO A 162 -9.31 4.28 -0.62
N LEU A 163 -10.18 5.07 -1.25
CA LEU A 163 -9.92 6.35 -1.95
C LEU A 163 -11.12 7.24 -1.52
N ALA A 164 -11.04 8.50 -1.05
CA ALA A 164 -10.02 9.54 -1.16
C ALA A 164 -9.96 10.45 0.09
N VAL A 165 -8.76 10.97 0.39
CA VAL A 165 -8.53 12.32 0.96
C VAL A 165 -7.54 13.01 0.01
N PRO A 166 -7.72 14.28 -0.39
CA PRO A 166 -6.83 14.93 -1.33
C PRO A 166 -5.46 15.14 -0.69
N GLY A 167 -4.45 14.43 -1.18
CA GLY A 167 -3.09 14.99 -1.17
C GLY A 167 -3.08 16.28 -2.00
N PRO A 168 -2.17 17.24 -1.73
CA PRO A 168 -2.00 18.39 -2.60
C PRO A 168 -1.86 17.88 -4.04
N ALA A 169 -2.60 18.49 -4.97
CA ALA A 169 -2.57 18.07 -6.36
C ALA A 169 -1.13 18.15 -6.87
N ILE A 170 -0.50 16.99 -7.14
CA ILE A 170 0.75 16.95 -7.88
C ILE A 170 0.41 17.35 -9.32
N PRO A 171 1.03 18.41 -9.88
CA PRO A 171 0.84 18.76 -11.29
C PRO A 171 1.18 17.55 -12.17
N GLY A 172 0.20 17.00 -12.87
CA GLY A 172 0.38 15.87 -13.79
C GLY A 172 -0.13 14.50 -13.31
N SER A 173 -0.66 14.37 -12.09
CA SER A 173 -1.26 13.11 -11.63
C SER A 173 -2.66 12.93 -12.24
N VAL A 174 -2.79 12.02 -13.22
CA VAL A 174 -4.09 11.58 -13.73
C VAL A 174 -4.67 10.59 -12.73
N ARG A 175 -5.80 10.96 -12.11
CA ARG A 175 -6.53 10.10 -11.18
C ARG A 175 -7.08 8.89 -11.94
N SER A 176 -6.59 7.69 -11.64
CA SER A 176 -7.20 6.45 -12.13
C SER A 176 -8.62 6.35 -11.56
N GLY A 177 -9.62 6.56 -12.43
CA GLY A 177 -11.04 6.55 -12.07
C GLY A 177 -11.86 7.76 -12.56
N GLN A 178 -11.24 8.83 -13.07
CA GLN A 178 -11.97 9.84 -13.83
C GLN A 178 -11.86 9.54 -15.33
N ILE A 179 -12.88 8.86 -15.86
CA ILE A 179 -13.20 8.96 -17.29
C ILE A 179 -13.33 10.44 -17.63
N ASN A 180 -12.50 10.93 -18.53
CA ASN A 180 -12.65 12.26 -19.12
C ASN A 180 -14.00 12.27 -19.86
N PRO A 181 -15.00 13.06 -19.44
CA PRO A 181 -16.29 13.11 -20.13
C PRO A 181 -16.24 13.83 -21.49
N ASN A 182 -15.05 14.28 -21.92
CA ASN A 182 -14.82 14.95 -23.19
C ASN A 182 -13.90 14.16 -24.14
N LEU A 183 -13.91 12.82 -24.06
CA LEU A 183 -13.42 11.93 -25.12
C LEU A 183 -14.54 10.99 -25.57
#